data_AF-A0A285KBP1-F1
#
_entry.id   AF-A0A285KBP1-F1
#
_cell.length_a   1.000
_cell.length_b   1.000
_cell.length_c   1.000
_cell.angle_alpha   90.00
_cell.angle_beta   90.00
_cell.angle_gamma   90.00
#
_symmetry.space_group_name_H-M   'P 1'
#
loop_
_entity.id
_entity.type
_entity.pdbx_description
1 polymer ?
#
loop_
_entity_poly.entity_id
_entity_poly.type
_entity_poly.pdbx_seq_one_letter_code
_entity_poly.pdbx_strand_id
1 'polypeptide(L)'
;MKKLMTIVVALSLAGCAAKSAPEKHAWYFSQHTTGTLNGNFVTPRNKIYSMNLPQFKTQYQQGVADKASGKDQAYANAFAASIRKEAEKPHQVDVTFASNTSDKWQSTVEYKDAQLWFDELAKTYLDGYNGVQ
;
A
#
# COMPACT_ATOMS: atom_id res chain seq x y z
N MET A 1 27.08 27.27 44.13
CA MET A 1 27.34 26.54 42.87
C MET A 1 25.99 26.11 42.27
N LYS A 2 25.40 26.91 41.37
CA LYS A 2 24.12 26.60 40.73
C LYS A 2 24.40 25.81 39.44
N LYS A 3 23.93 24.56 39.37
CA LYS A 3 24.04 23.71 38.19
C LYS A 3 23.08 24.24 37.11
N LEU A 4 23.64 24.74 36.00
CA LEU A 4 22.88 25.08 34.80
C LEU A 4 22.41 23.77 34.14
N MET A 5 21.09 23.59 34.13
CA MET A 5 20.43 22.48 33.47
C MET A 5 20.23 22.87 32.00
N THR A 6 21.07 22.32 31.12
CA THR A 6 20.96 22.51 29.67
C THR A 6 19.71 21.79 29.17
N ILE A 7 18.66 22.55 28.83
CA ILE A 7 17.51 22.04 28.08
C ILE A 7 17.93 21.92 26.63
N VAL A 8 18.12 20.70 26.15
CA VAL A 8 18.25 20.42 24.72
C VAL A 8 16.86 20.52 24.11
N VAL A 9 16.57 21.66 23.48
CA VAL A 9 15.40 21.82 22.62
C VAL A 9 15.72 21.14 21.30
N ALA A 10 15.16 19.95 21.09
CA ALA A 10 15.16 19.31 19.77
C ALA A 10 14.20 20.08 18.86
N LEU A 11 14.76 20.83 17.91
CA LEU A 11 14.03 21.46 16.81
C LEU A 11 13.49 20.35 15.90
N SER A 12 12.22 19.98 16.08
CA SER A 12 11.48 19.22 15.08
C SER A 12 11.20 20.13 13.88
N LEU A 13 12.09 20.09 12.89
CA LEU A 13 11.83 20.60 11.55
C LEU A 13 10.61 19.85 10.99
N ALA A 14 9.43 20.45 11.12
CA ALA A 14 8.22 20.05 10.39
C ALA A 14 8.33 20.43 8.90
N GLY A 15 9.45 20.08 8.27
CA GLY A 15 9.57 20.05 6.82
C GLY A 15 8.88 18.79 6.32
N CYS A 16 8.11 18.90 5.23
CA CYS A 16 7.32 17.84 4.60
C CYS A 16 7.82 16.42 4.95
N ALA A 17 7.10 15.72 5.84
CA ALA A 17 7.42 14.33 6.13
C ALA A 17 7.39 13.57 4.80
N ALA A 18 8.54 13.00 4.41
CA ALA A 18 8.60 12.16 3.23
C ALA A 18 7.57 11.03 3.40
N LYS A 19 6.81 10.74 2.34
CA LYS A 19 5.89 9.60 2.35
C LYS A 19 6.68 8.35 2.69
N SER A 20 6.18 7.54 3.61
CA SER A 20 6.69 6.20 3.87
C SER A 20 6.53 5.30 2.63
N ALA A 21 7.26 4.19 2.56
CA ALA A 21 7.18 3.20 1.49
C ALA A 21 5.74 2.74 1.21
N PRO A 22 4.92 2.34 2.22
CA PRO A 22 3.52 1.98 1.96
C PRO A 22 2.70 3.16 1.41
N GLU A 23 2.99 4.40 1.81
CA GLU A 23 2.32 5.58 1.25
C GLU A 23 2.75 5.87 -0.19
N LYS A 24 4.02 5.65 -0.54
CA LYS A 24 4.53 5.76 -1.91
C LYS A 24 3.85 4.73 -2.83
N HIS A 25 3.81 3.47 -2.42
CA HIS A 25 3.19 2.39 -3.21
C HIS A 25 1.67 2.54 -3.32
N ALA A 26 0.98 2.86 -2.22
CA ALA A 26 -0.46 3.13 -2.27
C ALA A 26 -0.78 4.32 -3.17
N TRP A 27 0.04 5.38 -3.12
CA TRP A 27 -0.12 6.53 -4.00
C TRP A 27 0.12 6.14 -5.45
N TYR A 28 1.20 5.41 -5.74
CA TYR A 28 1.51 4.94 -7.09
C TYR A 28 0.36 4.11 -7.67
N PHE A 29 -0.14 3.11 -6.93
CA PHE A 29 -1.31 2.33 -7.33
C PHE A 29 -2.52 3.23 -7.64
N SER A 30 -2.84 4.18 -6.75
CA SER A 30 -4.00 5.05 -6.91
C SER A 30 -3.95 5.89 -8.19
N GLN A 31 -2.75 6.29 -8.62
CA GLN A 31 -2.53 7.11 -9.81
C GLN A 31 -2.55 6.29 -11.11
N HIS A 32 -2.15 5.02 -11.06
CA HIS A 32 -1.95 4.18 -12.25
C HIS A 32 -3.04 3.13 -12.45
N THR A 33 -3.89 2.88 -11.46
CA THR A 33 -5.05 2.00 -11.62
C THR A 33 -6.13 2.66 -12.47
N THR A 34 -6.94 1.86 -13.14
CA THR A 34 -8.12 2.32 -13.85
C THR A 34 -9.07 2.99 -12.86
N GLY A 35 -9.27 4.30 -13.02
CA GLY A 35 -10.22 5.06 -12.19
C GLY A 35 -11.67 4.87 -12.62
N THR A 36 -11.90 4.20 -13.75
CA THR A 36 -13.19 4.06 -14.42
C THR A 36 -13.68 2.62 -14.37
N LEU A 37 -14.70 2.38 -13.57
CA LEU A 37 -15.58 1.23 -13.81
C LEU A 37 -16.51 1.62 -14.97
N ASN A 38 -16.37 0.94 -16.11
CA ASN A 38 -17.31 1.01 -17.23
C ASN A 38 -17.64 2.43 -17.72
N GLY A 39 -16.61 3.26 -17.94
CA GLY A 39 -16.69 4.44 -18.80
C GLY A 39 -17.41 5.69 -18.27
N ASN A 40 -17.99 5.71 -17.06
CA ASN A 40 -18.73 6.90 -16.61
C ASN A 40 -18.65 7.31 -15.13
N PHE A 41 -17.91 6.61 -14.27
CA PHE A 41 -17.69 7.04 -12.89
C PHE A 41 -16.20 6.99 -12.54
N VAL A 42 -15.59 8.16 -12.36
CA VAL A 42 -14.21 8.28 -11.89
C VAL A 42 -14.21 8.24 -10.36
N THR A 43 -13.66 7.17 -9.76
CA THR A 43 -13.41 7.20 -8.32
C THR A 43 -12.26 8.17 -8.04
N PRO A 44 -12.43 9.15 -7.13
CA PRO A 44 -11.37 10.10 -6.79
C PRO A 44 -10.09 9.38 -6.36
N ARG A 45 -8.91 9.80 -6.87
CA ARG A 45 -7.64 9.11 -6.60
C ARG A 45 -7.27 9.08 -5.12
N ASN A 46 -7.58 10.15 -4.39
CA ASN A 46 -7.44 10.21 -2.94
C ASN A 46 -8.29 9.16 -2.20
N LYS A 47 -9.49 8.85 -2.71
CA LYS A 47 -10.36 7.81 -2.17
C LYS A 47 -9.75 6.43 -2.40
N ILE A 48 -9.27 6.14 -3.63
CA ILE A 48 -8.55 4.90 -3.96
C ILE A 48 -7.33 4.73 -3.04
N TYR A 49 -6.52 5.79 -2.88
CA TYR A 49 -5.39 5.81 -1.96
C TYR A 49 -5.81 5.45 -0.53
N SER A 50 -6.80 6.16 0.02
CA SER A 50 -7.23 5.96 1.42
C SER A 50 -7.78 4.56 1.68
N MET A 51 -8.47 3.96 0.71
CA MET A 51 -9.04 2.62 0.81
C MET A 51 -7.96 1.53 0.79
N ASN A 52 -6.88 1.75 0.03
CA ASN A 52 -5.85 0.73 -0.16
C ASN A 52 -4.67 0.87 0.82
N LEU A 53 -4.40 2.07 1.33
CA LEU A 53 -3.27 2.33 2.23
C LEU A 53 -3.19 1.36 3.44
N PRO A 54 -4.28 0.97 4.11
CA PRO A 54 -4.22 -0.01 5.19
C PRO A 54 -3.58 -1.34 4.77
N GLN A 55 -3.91 -1.84 3.57
CA GLN A 55 -3.36 -3.10 3.07
C GLN A 55 -1.85 -2.98 2.78
N PHE A 56 -1.43 -1.86 2.19
CA PHE A 56 0.00 -1.59 1.98
C PHE A 56 0.77 -1.51 3.31
N LYS A 57 0.19 -0.89 4.35
CA LYS A 57 0.78 -0.87 5.69
C LYS A 57 0.90 -2.27 6.29
N THR A 58 -0.15 -3.09 6.19
CA THR A 58 -0.12 -4.49 6.65
C THR A 58 1.00 -5.25 5.95
N GLN A 59 1.11 -5.11 4.63
CA GLN A 59 2.09 -5.82 3.84
C GLN A 59 3.54 -5.41 4.17
N TYR A 60 3.78 -4.12 4.41
CA TYR A 60 5.06 -3.61 4.89
C TYR A 60 5.43 -4.21 6.26
N GLN A 61 4.48 -4.19 7.21
CA GLN A 61 4.71 -4.73 8.55
C GLN A 61 4.97 -6.24 8.54
N GLN A 62 4.36 -6.99 7.61
CA GLN A 62 4.69 -8.40 7.42
C GLN A 62 6.14 -8.59 7.00
N GLY A 63 6.66 -7.76 6.08
CA GLY A 63 8.07 -7.79 5.69
C GLY A 63 9.02 -7.53 6.86
N VAL A 64 8.71 -6.49 7.65
CA VAL A 64 9.46 -6.16 8.88
C VAL A 64 9.46 -7.34 9.86
N ALA A 65 8.29 -7.95 10.09
CA ALA A 65 8.13 -9.08 11.00
C ALA A 65 8.90 -10.31 10.52
N ASP A 66 8.82 -10.63 9.22
CA ASP A 66 9.55 -11.76 8.64
C ASP A 66 11.06 -11.58 8.79
N LYS A 67 11.58 -10.38 8.55
CA LYS A 67 12.99 -10.05 8.78
C LYS A 67 13.37 -10.23 10.24
N ALA A 68 12.57 -9.69 11.16
CA ALA A 68 12.79 -9.80 12.60
C ALA A 68 12.74 -11.26 13.10
N SER A 69 11.95 -12.12 12.45
CA SER A 69 11.85 -13.55 12.76
C SER A 69 13.00 -14.40 12.17
N GLY A 70 13.95 -13.78 11.46
CA GLY A 70 15.12 -14.46 10.90
C GLY A 70 14.88 -15.15 9.57
N LYS A 71 13.78 -14.85 8.86
CA LYS A 71 13.59 -15.31 7.47
C LYS A 71 14.68 -14.73 6.59
N ASP A 72 15.21 -15.54 5.67
CA ASP A 72 16.26 -15.12 4.75
C ASP A 72 15.70 -14.42 3.49
N GLN A 73 16.60 -13.91 2.66
CA GLN A 73 16.23 -13.20 1.43
C GLN A 73 15.51 -14.11 0.43
N ALA A 74 15.87 -15.40 0.39
CA ALA A 74 15.25 -16.37 -0.51
C ALA A 74 13.77 -16.55 -0.15
N TYR A 75 13.46 -16.68 1.15
CA TYR A 75 12.09 -16.71 1.65
C TYR A 75 11.33 -15.43 1.26
N ALA A 76 11.91 -14.25 1.53
CA ALA A 76 11.25 -12.98 1.24
C ALA A 76 10.93 -12.84 -0.26
N ASN A 77 11.88 -13.21 -1.12
CA ASN A 77 11.68 -13.18 -2.57
C ASN A 77 10.60 -14.19 -3.02
N ALA A 78 10.58 -15.40 -2.44
CA ALA A 78 9.56 -16.41 -2.73
C ALA A 78 8.16 -15.95 -2.29
N PHE A 79 8.05 -15.32 -1.12
CA PHE A 79 6.80 -14.76 -0.63
C PHE A 79 6.32 -13.58 -1.48
N ALA A 80 7.22 -12.66 -1.86
CA ALA A 80 6.90 -11.60 -2.81
C ALA A 80 6.43 -12.16 -4.17
N ALA A 81 7.04 -13.24 -4.64
CA ALA A 81 6.60 -13.93 -5.85
C ALA A 81 5.21 -14.58 -5.68
N SER A 82 4.88 -15.14 -4.51
CA SER A 82 3.54 -15.67 -4.27
C SER A 82 2.47 -14.58 -4.25
N ILE A 83 2.78 -13.39 -3.72
CA ILE A 83 1.88 -12.23 -3.81
C ILE A 83 1.59 -11.89 -5.27
N ARG A 84 2.62 -11.83 -6.13
CA ARG A 84 2.43 -11.55 -7.56
C ARG A 84 1.57 -12.59 -8.27
N LYS A 85 1.74 -13.88 -7.93
CA LYS A 85 0.94 -14.97 -8.50
C LYS A 85 -0.55 -14.85 -8.18
N GLU A 86 -0.93 -14.19 -7.09
CA GLU A 86 -2.35 -13.95 -6.81
C GLU A 86 -3.02 -13.11 -7.91
N ALA A 87 -2.28 -12.27 -8.65
CA ALA A 87 -2.82 -11.52 -9.79
C ALA A 87 -3.33 -12.40 -10.94
N GLU A 88 -2.91 -13.67 -11.01
CA GLU A 88 -3.35 -14.62 -12.05
C GLU A 88 -4.79 -15.11 -11.81
N LYS A 89 -5.32 -14.91 -10.62
CA LYS A 89 -6.68 -15.32 -10.26
C LYS A 89 -7.69 -14.21 -10.58
N PRO A 90 -8.93 -14.55 -10.95
CA PRO A 90 -10.01 -13.56 -11.02
C PRO A 90 -10.30 -13.00 -9.63
N HIS A 91 -10.26 -11.67 -9.48
CA HIS A 91 -10.63 -10.98 -8.25
C HIS A 91 -11.96 -10.29 -8.43
N GLN A 92 -12.92 -10.59 -7.55
CA GLN A 92 -14.21 -9.91 -7.55
C GLN A 92 -14.15 -8.69 -6.63
N VAL A 93 -14.79 -7.62 -7.07
CA VAL A 93 -14.98 -6.41 -6.28
C VAL A 93 -16.45 -6.02 -6.26
N ASP A 94 -16.90 -5.60 -5.07
CA ASP A 94 -18.17 -4.91 -4.91
C ASP A 94 -18.07 -3.56 -5.61
N VAL A 95 -18.92 -3.37 -6.60
CA VAL A 95 -19.11 -2.08 -7.26
C VAL A 95 -20.41 -1.48 -6.77
N THR A 96 -20.38 -0.19 -6.44
CA THR A 96 -21.58 0.58 -6.11
C THR A 96 -21.69 1.79 -7.03
N PHE A 97 -22.90 2.17 -7.45
CA PHE A 97 -23.08 3.50 -8.04
C PHE A 97 -22.74 4.57 -7.00
N ALA A 98 -22.01 5.61 -7.42
CA ALA A 98 -21.42 6.61 -6.52
C ALA A 98 -22.44 7.31 -5.59
N SER A 99 -23.73 7.32 -5.98
CA SER A 99 -24.84 7.94 -5.26
C SER A 99 -25.83 6.94 -4.63
N ASN A 100 -25.74 5.64 -4.91
CA ASN A 100 -26.62 4.63 -4.33
C ASN A 100 -25.81 3.45 -3.78
N THR A 101 -25.55 3.47 -2.47
CA THR A 101 -24.84 2.40 -1.75
C THR A 101 -25.64 1.09 -1.65
N SER A 102 -26.93 1.14 -1.97
CA SER A 102 -27.84 -0.01 -2.02
C SER A 102 -27.72 -0.80 -3.32
N ASP A 103 -27.33 -0.14 -4.42
CA ASP A 103 -27.12 -0.79 -5.72
C ASP A 103 -25.69 -1.31 -5.78
N LYS A 104 -25.54 -2.60 -5.45
CA LYS A 104 -24.27 -3.31 -5.49
C LYS A 104 -24.30 -4.42 -6.53
N TRP A 105 -23.23 -4.56 -7.30
CA TRP A 105 -23.01 -5.75 -8.11
C TRP A 105 -21.55 -6.19 -8.00
N GLN A 106 -21.32 -7.46 -8.32
CA GLN A 106 -19.97 -8.01 -8.40
C GLN A 106 -19.41 -7.73 -9.78
N SER A 107 -18.17 -7.23 -9.83
CA SER A 107 -17.41 -7.12 -11.07
C SER A 107 -16.05 -7.73 -10.88
N THR A 108 -15.52 -8.33 -11.95
CA THR A 108 -14.14 -8.83 -11.96
C THR A 108 -13.21 -7.65 -12.20
N VAL A 109 -12.21 -7.48 -11.33
CA VAL A 109 -11.15 -6.48 -11.50
C VAL A 109 -10.46 -6.70 -12.84
N GLU A 110 -10.18 -5.60 -13.55
CA GLU A 110 -9.40 -5.70 -14.77
C GLU A 110 -8.03 -6.34 -14.48
N TYR A 111 -7.62 -7.30 -15.31
CA TYR A 111 -6.38 -8.04 -15.08
C TYR A 111 -5.16 -7.14 -14.85
N LYS A 112 -5.05 -6.03 -15.59
CA LYS A 112 -3.96 -5.06 -15.44
C LYS A 112 -3.95 -4.36 -14.07
N ASP A 113 -5.13 -4.09 -13.50
CA ASP A 113 -5.28 -3.46 -12.19
C ASP A 113 -4.94 -4.44 -11.08
N ALA A 114 -5.35 -5.70 -11.22
CA ALA A 114 -4.92 -6.78 -10.33
C ALA A 114 -3.40 -6.93 -10.37
N GLN A 115 -2.79 -7.03 -11.55
CA GLN A 115 -1.33 -7.11 -11.71
C GLN A 115 -0.61 -5.96 -11.02
N LEU A 116 -1.04 -4.71 -11.28
CA LEU A 116 -0.46 -3.53 -10.65
C LEU A 116 -0.58 -3.58 -9.12
N TRP A 117 -1.76 -3.91 -8.60
CA TRP A 117 -2.00 -3.95 -7.16
C TRP A 117 -1.11 -4.97 -6.45
N PHE A 118 -1.06 -6.21 -6.96
CA PHE A 118 -0.25 -7.26 -6.36
C PHE A 118 1.26 -7.03 -6.52
N ASP A 119 1.71 -6.43 -7.62
CA ASP A 119 3.13 -6.08 -7.77
C ASP A 119 3.55 -4.98 -6.78
N GLU A 120 2.72 -3.95 -6.61
CA GLU A 120 2.99 -2.90 -5.61
C GLU A 120 2.94 -3.44 -4.17
N LEU A 121 2.05 -4.40 -3.87
CA LEU A 121 2.05 -5.09 -2.57
C LEU A 121 3.32 -5.92 -2.37
N ALA A 122 3.77 -6.65 -3.40
CA ALA A 122 4.99 -7.43 -3.34
C ALA A 122 6.23 -6.54 -3.13
N LYS A 123 6.29 -5.37 -3.78
CA LYS A 123 7.35 -4.37 -3.54
C LYS A 123 7.29 -3.80 -2.12
N THR A 124 6.09 -3.45 -1.65
CA THR A 124 5.91 -2.90 -0.30
C THR A 124 6.33 -3.88 0.79
N TYR A 125 6.06 -5.17 0.59
CA TYR A 125 6.58 -6.24 1.45
C TYR A 125 8.11 -6.24 1.49
N LEU A 126 8.75 -6.21 0.32
CA LEU A 126 10.21 -6.23 0.21
C LEU A 126 10.84 -4.98 0.81
N ASP A 127 10.22 -3.81 0.64
CA ASP A 127 10.63 -2.58 1.29
C ASP A 127 10.60 -2.71 2.82
N GLY A 128 9.53 -3.28 3.37
CA GLY A 128 9.44 -3.61 4.80
C GLY A 128 10.52 -4.60 5.25
N TYR A 129 10.73 -5.67 4.50
CA TYR A 129 11.75 -6.68 4.79
C TYR A 129 13.18 -6.11 4.73
N ASN A 130 13.44 -5.17 3.81
CA ASN A 130 14.74 -4.54 3.60
C ASN A 130 14.94 -3.25 4.43
N GLY A 131 13.92 -2.79 5.16
CA GLY A 131 13.98 -1.57 5.98
C GLY A 131 13.95 -0.26 5.18
N VAL A 132 13.40 -0.27 3.97
CA VAL A 132 13.26 0.92 3.12
C VAL A 132 12.08 1.76 3.60
N GLN A 133 12.34 3.04 3.91
CA GLN A 133 11.31 4.03 4.30
C GLN A 133 10.83 4.82 3.10
#